data_AF-A0A8S3K3K1-F1
#
_entry.id   AF-A0A8S3K3K1-F1
#
_cell.length_a   1.000
_cell.length_b   1.000
_cell.length_c   1.000
_cell.angle_alpha   90.00
_cell.angle_beta   90.00
_cell.angle_gamma   90.00
#
_symmetry.space_group_name_H-M   'P 1'
#
loop_
_entity.id
_entity.type
_entity.pdbx_description
1 polymer ?
#
loop_
_entity_poly.entity_id
_entity_poly.type
_entity_poly.pdbx_seq_one_letter_code
_entity_poly.pdbx_strand_id
1 'polypeptide(L)'
;GIIKNHTYSTDLSIAEFVHVPYSVFINIPDFLLLTAVPNFGFSDADWLAASPTPAGHIALLQGGDCNFAEKSIIVAKYNPLALLFCNDPIFSQPIIFSLAQTNELPALFLPYYLGQLPADAARNPSMNASVHINIDVLNTGTFPVGNMCADTPIEDITKTIVIGSHIDSV
;
A
#
# COMPACT_ATOMS: atom_id res chain seq x y z
N GLY A 1 -7.09 2.46 26.12
CA GLY A 1 -6.69 1.27 25.34
C GLY A 1 -5.21 1.03 25.51
N ILE A 2 -4.70 -0.13 25.08
CA ILE A 2 -3.26 -0.39 24.97
C ILE A 2 -2.76 0.40 23.75
N ILE A 3 -1.77 1.28 23.94
CA ILE A 3 -1.11 2.01 22.85
C ILE A 3 0.19 1.28 22.53
N LYS A 4 0.40 0.94 21.26
CA LYS A 4 1.67 0.41 20.74
C LYS A 4 2.18 1.34 19.65
N ASN A 5 3.46 1.70 19.74
CA ASN A 5 4.15 2.48 18.73
C ASN A 5 4.92 1.52 17.82
N HIS A 6 4.96 1.83 16.53
CA HIS A 6 5.69 1.06 15.52
C HIS A 6 6.64 1.99 14.77
N THR A 7 7.77 1.45 14.32
CA THR A 7 8.88 2.23 13.78
C THR A 7 9.02 2.04 12.27
N TYR A 8 9.07 3.17 11.55
CA TYR A 8 9.52 3.21 10.15
C TYR A 8 11.05 3.30 10.08
N SER A 9 11.65 2.61 9.12
CA SER A 9 13.06 2.74 8.76
C SER A 9 13.27 2.48 7.27
N THR A 10 14.28 3.10 6.68
CA THR A 10 14.77 2.72 5.34
C THR A 10 15.62 1.45 5.37
N ASP A 11 16.10 1.05 6.56
CA ASP A 11 16.74 -0.24 6.79
C ASP A 11 15.67 -1.31 7.07
N LEU A 12 15.45 -2.21 6.11
CA LEU A 12 14.44 -3.28 6.19
C LEU A 12 14.69 -4.25 7.35
N SER A 13 15.90 -4.30 7.93
CA SER A 13 16.18 -5.12 9.11
C SER A 13 15.61 -4.52 10.41
N ILE A 14 15.24 -3.23 10.39
CA ILE A 14 14.74 -2.46 11.54
C ILE A 14 13.29 -2.00 11.30
N ALA A 15 12.87 -1.84 10.05
CA ALA A 15 11.54 -1.37 9.69
C ALA A 15 10.44 -2.36 10.11
N GLU A 16 9.48 -1.91 10.93
CA GLU A 16 8.28 -2.69 11.26
C GLU A 16 7.18 -2.55 10.20
N PHE A 17 7.25 -1.50 9.38
CA PHE A 17 6.38 -1.25 8.24
C PHE A 17 7.13 -0.47 7.17
N VAL A 18 6.64 -0.51 5.92
CA VAL A 18 7.28 0.18 4.79
C VAL A 18 6.37 1.23 4.18
N HIS A 19 7.02 2.26 3.64
CA HIS A 19 6.36 3.29 2.85
C HIS A 19 5.92 2.70 1.50
N VAL A 20 4.74 3.12 1.03
CA VAL A 20 4.22 2.71 -0.28
C VAL A 20 4.58 3.79 -1.31
N PRO A 21 5.38 3.49 -2.35
CA PRO A 21 5.61 4.37 -3.49
C PRO A 21 4.31 4.98 -4.04
N TYR A 22 4.36 6.29 -4.34
CA TYR A 22 3.23 7.12 -4.75
C TYR A 22 2.14 7.35 -3.68
N SER A 23 2.42 7.00 -2.42
CA SER A 23 1.69 7.52 -1.26
C SER A 23 1.86 9.03 -1.14
N VAL A 24 0.85 9.71 -0.60
CA VAL A 24 0.89 11.16 -0.34
C VAL A 24 0.98 11.47 1.15
N PHE A 25 1.36 12.71 1.45
CA PHE A 25 1.45 13.23 2.81
C PHE A 25 0.10 13.17 3.55
N ILE A 26 0.14 12.81 4.84
CA ILE A 26 -0.99 12.96 5.75
C ILE A 26 -0.49 13.28 7.16
N ASN A 27 -1.17 14.21 7.81
CA ASN A 27 -0.97 14.50 9.23
C ASN A 27 -2.34 14.69 9.89
N ILE A 28 -2.85 13.63 10.50
CA ILE A 28 -4.12 13.67 11.23
C ILE A 28 -3.79 13.46 12.71
N PRO A 29 -3.96 14.47 13.58
CA PRO A 29 -3.53 14.39 14.97
C PRO A 29 -4.40 13.45 15.84
N ASP A 30 -5.58 13.08 15.33
CA ASP A 30 -6.56 12.27 16.03
C ASP A 30 -6.48 10.79 15.64
N PHE A 31 -6.95 9.93 16.54
CA PHE A 31 -7.17 8.52 16.23
C PHE A 31 -8.43 8.38 15.36
N LEU A 32 -8.25 7.85 14.15
CA LEU A 32 -9.34 7.59 13.22
C LEU A 32 -9.76 6.13 13.26
N LEU A 33 -11.06 5.87 13.10
CA LEU A 33 -11.58 4.51 12.99
C LEU A 33 -10.97 3.77 11.80
N LEU A 34 -10.68 2.50 12.04
CA LEU A 34 -10.31 1.55 11.01
C LEU A 34 -11.55 0.89 10.41
N THR A 35 -11.53 0.73 9.09
CA THR A 35 -12.47 -0.08 8.35
C THR A 35 -11.70 -1.21 7.68
N ALA A 36 -11.92 -2.45 8.13
CA ALA A 36 -11.35 -3.61 7.45
C ALA A 36 -12.20 -3.97 6.23
N VAL A 37 -11.59 -3.91 5.04
CA VAL A 37 -12.27 -4.25 3.79
C VAL A 37 -12.18 -5.77 3.57
N PRO A 38 -13.31 -6.48 3.38
CA PRO A 38 -13.32 -7.91 3.11
C PRO A 38 -12.73 -8.25 1.73
N ASN A 39 -12.43 -9.53 1.51
CA ASN A 39 -11.97 -10.11 0.24
C ASN A 39 -10.96 -9.25 -0.54
N PHE A 40 -9.96 -8.71 0.18
CA PHE A 40 -8.86 -7.94 -0.39
C PHE A 40 -9.23 -6.57 -1.01
N GLY A 41 -10.50 -6.16 -0.99
CA GLY A 41 -11.00 -4.88 -1.51
C GLY A 41 -10.94 -4.75 -3.03
N PHE A 42 -11.17 -5.85 -3.76
CA PHE A 42 -11.04 -5.87 -5.22
C PHE A 42 -12.32 -5.48 -5.96
N SER A 43 -13.48 -5.70 -5.37
CA SER A 43 -14.76 -5.43 -6.01
C SER A 43 -15.54 -4.34 -5.29
N ASP A 44 -16.42 -3.63 -5.99
CA ASP A 44 -17.32 -2.66 -5.35
C ASP A 44 -18.16 -3.32 -4.23
N ALA A 45 -18.46 -4.63 -4.36
CA ALA A 45 -19.16 -5.40 -3.34
C ALA A 45 -18.37 -5.51 -2.02
N ASP A 46 -17.04 -5.63 -2.10
CA ASP A 46 -16.18 -5.72 -0.91
C ASP A 46 -16.21 -4.42 -0.11
N TRP A 47 -16.10 -3.29 -0.81
CA TRP A 47 -16.14 -1.97 -0.20
C TRP A 47 -17.51 -1.63 0.39
N LEU A 48 -18.60 -2.06 -0.27
CA LEU A 48 -19.96 -1.91 0.24
C LEU A 48 -20.27 -2.82 1.42
N ALA A 49 -19.59 -3.98 1.51
CA ALA A 49 -19.72 -4.91 2.64
C ALA A 49 -18.85 -4.53 3.85
N ALA A 50 -17.96 -3.54 3.71
CA ALA A 50 -17.11 -3.08 4.79
C ALA A 50 -17.94 -2.36 5.89
N SER A 51 -17.69 -2.71 7.14
CA SER A 51 -18.36 -2.14 8.31
C SER A 51 -17.33 -1.81 9.39
N PRO A 52 -17.24 -0.55 9.86
CA PRO A 52 -18.02 0.62 9.44
C PRO A 52 -17.75 1.03 7.97
N THR A 53 -18.52 1.96 7.41
CA THR A 53 -18.30 2.40 6.02
C THR A 53 -16.90 3.02 5.87
N PRO A 54 -16.17 2.81 4.76
CA PRO A 54 -14.81 3.32 4.59
C PRO A 54 -14.69 4.86 4.54
N ALA A 55 -15.77 5.56 4.18
CA ALA A 55 -15.76 7.01 4.00
C ALA A 55 -15.37 7.74 5.29
N GLY A 56 -14.32 8.57 5.23
CA GLY A 56 -13.81 9.31 6.38
C GLY A 56 -13.00 8.47 7.37
N HIS A 57 -12.70 7.21 7.05
CA HIS A 57 -11.97 6.28 7.90
C HIS A 57 -10.64 5.84 7.26
N ILE A 58 -9.81 5.14 8.03
CA ILE A 58 -8.63 4.45 7.51
C ILE A 58 -9.08 3.09 6.99
N ALA A 59 -8.91 2.83 5.69
CA ALA A 59 -9.24 1.54 5.11
C ALA A 59 -8.05 0.59 5.26
N LEU A 60 -8.29 -0.60 5.81
CA LEU A 60 -7.32 -1.68 5.92
C LEU A 60 -7.65 -2.76 4.91
N LEU A 61 -6.69 -3.05 4.02
CA LEU A 61 -6.79 -4.05 2.97
C LEU A 61 -5.73 -5.13 3.17
N GLN A 62 -6.10 -6.38 2.96
CA GLN A 62 -5.12 -7.46 2.89
C GLN A 62 -4.55 -7.58 1.48
N GLY A 63 -3.26 -7.91 1.35
CA GLY A 63 -2.63 -8.34 0.10
C GLY A 63 -3.31 -9.62 -0.41
N GLY A 64 -3.37 -9.80 -1.72
CA GLY A 64 -4.10 -10.92 -2.33
C GLY A 64 -4.03 -10.89 -3.86
N ASP A 65 -5.02 -11.51 -4.49
CA ASP A 65 -5.00 -11.92 -5.92
C ASP A 65 -4.99 -10.80 -6.97
N CYS A 66 -4.97 -9.52 -6.56
CA CYS A 66 -5.01 -8.38 -7.48
C CYS A 66 -3.93 -7.35 -7.18
N ASN A 67 -3.58 -6.59 -8.22
CA ASN A 67 -2.51 -5.60 -8.13
C ASN A 67 -2.93 -4.43 -7.23
N PHE A 68 -2.03 -3.99 -6.35
CA PHE A 68 -2.24 -2.82 -5.48
C PHE A 68 -2.56 -1.54 -6.26
N ALA A 69 -2.01 -1.38 -7.48
CA ALA A 69 -2.36 -0.27 -8.35
C ALA A 69 -3.86 -0.27 -8.73
N GLU A 70 -4.45 -1.45 -8.97
CA GLU A 70 -5.88 -1.58 -9.31
C GLU A 70 -6.76 -1.29 -8.08
N LYS A 71 -6.34 -1.75 -6.90
CA LYS A 71 -7.01 -1.43 -5.63
C LYS A 71 -7.09 0.09 -5.42
N SER A 72 -6.04 0.82 -5.78
CA SER A 72 -5.96 2.28 -5.67
C SER A 72 -6.97 3.04 -6.55
N ILE A 73 -7.47 2.42 -7.62
CA ILE A 73 -8.48 3.02 -8.50
C ILE A 73 -9.88 2.90 -7.91
N ILE A 74 -10.22 1.71 -7.39
CA ILE A 74 -11.56 1.44 -6.85
C ILE A 74 -11.77 2.20 -5.54
N VAL A 75 -10.74 2.22 -4.69
CA VAL A 75 -10.82 2.82 -3.36
C VAL A 75 -11.20 4.30 -3.36
N ALA A 76 -10.78 5.05 -4.38
CA ALA A 76 -11.09 6.47 -4.50
C ALA A 76 -12.60 6.75 -4.48
N LYS A 77 -13.43 5.82 -4.98
CA LYS A 77 -14.90 5.95 -4.97
C LYS A 77 -15.50 5.94 -3.57
N TYR A 78 -14.79 5.38 -2.58
CA TYR A 78 -15.28 5.15 -1.23
C TYR A 78 -14.75 6.16 -0.21
N ASN A 79 -13.96 7.14 -0.66
CA ASN A 79 -13.47 8.27 0.12
C ASN A 79 -12.82 7.92 1.49
N PRO A 80 -11.94 6.89 1.60
CA PRO A 80 -11.16 6.73 2.82
C PRO A 80 -10.13 7.86 2.95
N LEU A 81 -9.68 8.10 4.18
CA LEU A 81 -8.66 9.12 4.47
C LEU A 81 -7.23 8.61 4.28
N ALA A 82 -7.00 7.31 4.48
CA ALA A 82 -5.73 6.64 4.18
C ALA A 82 -5.94 5.13 4.00
N LEU A 83 -4.88 4.48 3.51
CA LEU A 83 -4.82 3.06 3.25
C LEU A 83 -3.75 2.40 4.12
N LEU A 84 -4.13 1.31 4.77
CA LEU A 84 -3.19 0.37 5.37
C LEU A 84 -3.29 -0.94 4.60
N PHE A 85 -2.22 -1.30 3.93
CA PHE A 85 -2.11 -2.60 3.30
C PHE A 85 -1.45 -3.56 4.28
N CYS A 86 -2.04 -4.72 4.51
CA CYS A 86 -1.51 -5.79 5.35
C CYS A 86 -1.06 -6.94 4.46
N ASN A 87 0.07 -7.56 4.79
CA ASN A 87 0.54 -8.70 4.03
C ASN A 87 -0.37 -9.93 4.14
N ASP A 88 -0.24 -10.86 3.20
CA ASP A 88 -0.84 -12.19 3.33
C ASP A 88 -0.07 -13.02 4.39
N PRO A 89 -0.74 -13.88 5.19
CA PRO A 89 -0.11 -14.70 6.24
C PRO A 89 1.06 -15.56 5.76
N ILE A 90 1.16 -15.88 4.48
CA ILE A 90 2.23 -16.69 3.91
C ILE A 90 3.56 -15.90 3.85
N PHE A 91 3.49 -14.56 3.86
CA PHE A 91 4.66 -13.70 3.76
C PHE A 91 5.01 -13.06 5.12
N SER A 92 6.20 -13.39 5.63
CA SER A 92 6.70 -12.90 6.91
C SER A 92 7.30 -11.49 6.87
N GLN A 93 7.72 -11.02 5.69
CA GLN A 93 8.31 -9.70 5.49
C GLN A 93 7.41 -8.80 4.65
N PRO A 94 7.42 -7.47 4.87
CA PRO A 94 6.73 -6.52 4.01
C PRO A 94 7.00 -6.76 2.52
N ILE A 95 5.94 -6.86 1.70
CA ILE A 95 6.08 -6.90 0.24
C ILE A 95 6.19 -5.47 -0.26
N ILE A 96 7.15 -5.25 -1.15
CA ILE A 96 7.33 -3.97 -1.82
C ILE A 96 6.43 -3.95 -3.05
N PHE A 97 5.58 -2.94 -3.17
CA PHE A 97 4.77 -2.68 -4.36
C PHE A 97 4.64 -1.17 -4.58
N SER A 98 3.95 -0.76 -5.64
CA SER A 98 3.60 0.64 -5.88
C SER A 98 2.10 0.83 -6.09
N LEU A 99 1.59 2.00 -5.71
CA LEU A 99 0.27 2.45 -6.14
C LEU A 99 0.34 3.03 -7.56
N ALA A 100 -0.79 3.40 -8.14
CA ALA A 100 -0.79 4.16 -9.38
C ALA A 100 -0.08 5.52 -9.18
N GLN A 101 0.61 6.02 -10.20
CA GLN A 101 1.27 7.34 -10.15
C GLN A 101 0.30 8.50 -9.89
N THR A 102 -0.97 8.31 -10.25
CA THR A 102 -2.07 9.26 -10.04
C THR A 102 -2.76 9.07 -8.69
N ASN A 103 -2.18 8.30 -7.78
CA ASN A 103 -2.76 8.07 -6.46
C ASN A 103 -2.74 9.36 -5.62
N GLU A 104 -3.88 9.67 -5.01
CA GLU A 104 -4.06 10.83 -4.14
C GLU A 104 -4.24 10.41 -2.67
N LEU A 105 -4.13 9.11 -2.36
CA LEU A 105 -4.39 8.58 -1.03
C LEU A 105 -3.10 8.28 -0.26
N PRO A 106 -3.01 8.69 1.00
CA PRO A 106 -1.91 8.29 1.88
C PRO A 106 -1.97 6.77 2.12
N ALA A 107 -0.83 6.10 2.05
CA ALA A 107 -0.75 4.65 2.18
C ALA A 107 0.53 4.16 2.89
N LEU A 108 0.38 3.12 3.71
CA LEU A 108 1.46 2.37 4.33
C LEU A 108 1.27 0.86 4.11
N PHE A 109 2.37 0.11 4.14
CA PHE A 109 2.34 -1.34 4.10
C PHE A 109 2.84 -1.96 5.40
N LEU A 110 2.02 -2.82 5.97
CA LEU A 110 2.23 -3.51 7.24
C LEU A 110 2.52 -5.00 6.97
N PRO A 111 3.47 -5.61 7.71
CA PRO A 111 3.59 -7.07 7.75
C PRO A 111 2.33 -7.69 8.37
N TYR A 112 2.09 -8.97 8.07
CA TYR A 112 0.88 -9.68 8.48
C TYR A 112 0.61 -9.56 9.99
N TYR A 113 1.63 -9.80 10.82
CA TYR A 113 1.48 -9.76 12.28
C TYR A 113 1.04 -8.38 12.81
N LEU A 114 1.39 -7.31 12.10
CA LEU A 114 1.09 -5.94 12.50
C LEU A 114 -0.30 -5.51 12.01
N GLY A 115 -0.69 -5.90 10.80
CA GLY A 115 -2.00 -5.54 10.25
C GLY A 115 -3.14 -6.48 10.66
N GLN A 116 -2.87 -7.75 10.99
CA GLN A 116 -3.92 -8.72 11.30
C GLN A 116 -4.67 -8.38 12.60
N LEU A 117 -3.94 -8.02 13.66
CA LEU A 117 -4.55 -7.69 14.96
C LEU A 117 -5.54 -6.50 14.88
N PRO A 118 -5.18 -5.35 14.27
CA PRO A 118 -6.15 -4.27 14.07
C PRO A 118 -7.24 -4.64 13.07
N ALA A 119 -6.97 -5.48 12.06
CA ALA A 119 -8.00 -5.96 11.13
C ALA A 119 -9.07 -6.79 11.84
N ASP A 120 -8.68 -7.72 12.71
CA ASP A 120 -9.61 -8.56 13.47
C ASP A 120 -10.42 -7.74 14.47
N ALA A 121 -9.79 -6.75 15.12
CA ALA A 121 -10.49 -5.82 15.99
C ALA A 121 -11.47 -4.93 15.21
N ALA A 122 -11.15 -4.51 13.98
CA ALA A 122 -12.05 -3.73 13.13
C ALA A 122 -13.22 -4.56 12.57
N ARG A 123 -13.04 -5.87 12.35
CA ARG A 123 -14.11 -6.78 11.89
C ARG A 123 -15.05 -7.21 13.01
N ASN A 124 -14.63 -7.14 14.27
CA ASN A 124 -15.45 -7.53 15.41
C ASN A 124 -16.40 -6.39 15.79
N PRO A 125 -17.73 -6.53 15.67
CA PRO A 125 -18.68 -5.46 15.96
C PRO A 125 -18.74 -5.05 17.44
N SER A 126 -18.17 -5.85 18.35
CA SER A 126 -18.06 -5.53 19.77
C SER A 126 -16.74 -4.82 20.13
N MET A 127 -15.86 -4.64 19.15
CA MET A 127 -14.58 -3.97 19.29
C MET A 127 -14.50 -2.84 18.27
N ASN A 128 -13.66 -1.85 18.55
CA ASN A 128 -13.30 -0.84 17.58
C ASN A 128 -11.77 -0.76 17.55
N ALA A 129 -11.23 -0.61 16.34
CA ALA A 129 -9.82 -0.29 16.15
C ALA A 129 -9.71 1.14 15.60
N SER A 130 -8.71 1.86 16.08
CA SER A 130 -8.41 3.19 15.58
C SER A 130 -6.90 3.38 15.45
N VAL A 131 -6.48 4.17 14.48
CA VAL A 131 -5.07 4.44 14.18
C VAL A 131 -4.86 5.93 14.08
N HIS A 132 -3.74 6.37 14.64
CA HIS A 132 -3.18 7.68 14.37
C HIS A 132 -2.06 7.48 13.33
N ILE A 133 -2.20 8.12 12.17
CA ILE A 133 -1.26 8.00 11.05
C ILE A 133 -0.65 9.36 10.76
N ASN A 134 0.67 9.40 10.70
CA ASN A 134 1.44 10.51 10.17
C ASN A 134 2.37 9.95 9.09
N ILE A 135 2.22 10.41 7.85
CA ILE A 135 3.11 10.08 6.74
C ILE A 135 3.72 11.40 6.29
N ASP A 136 4.98 11.57 6.66
CA ASP A 136 5.81 12.63 6.12
C ASP A 136 6.52 12.10 4.88
N VAL A 137 5.94 12.37 3.70
CA VAL A 137 6.58 12.02 2.44
C VAL A 137 7.58 13.11 2.14
N LEU A 138 8.88 12.84 2.36
CA LEU A 138 9.94 13.59 1.71
C LEU A 138 9.70 13.45 0.21
N ASN A 139 9.14 14.49 -0.39
CA ASN A 139 8.95 14.58 -1.83
C ASN A 139 10.35 14.54 -2.45
N THR A 140 10.84 13.34 -2.76
CA THR A 140 12.09 13.17 -3.48
C THR A 140 11.78 13.71 -4.86
N GLY A 141 12.19 14.96 -5.08
CA GLY A 141 12.01 15.63 -6.37
C GLY A 141 12.46 14.72 -7.51
N THR A 142 12.03 15.04 -8.73
CA THR A 142 12.38 14.27 -9.93
C THR A 142 13.86 13.87 -9.94
N PHE A 143 14.13 12.58 -9.81
CA PHE A 143 15.47 12.02 -9.97
C PHE A 143 15.59 11.43 -11.38
N PRO A 144 16.75 11.59 -12.04
CA PRO A 144 16.93 11.06 -13.39
C PRO A 144 16.93 9.53 -13.35
N VAL A 145 15.92 8.93 -13.96
CA VAL A 145 15.91 7.51 -14.33
C VAL A 145 16.26 7.39 -15.81
N GLY A 146 17.10 6.41 -16.13
CA GLY A 146 17.56 6.17 -17.49
C GLY A 146 17.58 4.69 -17.80
N ASN A 147 17.13 4.35 -19.00
CA ASN A 147 17.32 3.01 -19.55
C ASN A 147 18.67 2.96 -20.24
N MET A 148 19.44 1.90 -19.99
CA MET A 148 20.64 1.60 -20.78
C MET A 148 20.24 0.64 -21.90
N CYS A 149 20.34 1.12 -23.14
CA CYS A 149 20.06 0.33 -24.33
C CYS A 149 21.38 0.04 -25.05
N ALA A 150 21.59 -1.22 -25.42
CA ALA A 150 22.67 -1.63 -26.31
C ALA A 150 22.04 -2.39 -27.49
N ASP A 151 22.47 -2.06 -28.69
CA ASP A 151 22.02 -2.69 -29.93
C ASP A 151 23.19 -3.39 -30.62
N THR A 152 22.93 -4.54 -31.23
CA THR A 152 23.86 -5.26 -32.09
C THR A 152 23.17 -5.44 -33.44
N PRO A 153 23.33 -4.49 -34.38
CA PRO A 153 22.63 -4.55 -35.66
C PRO A 153 23.15 -5.72 -36.49
N ILE A 154 22.26 -6.65 -36.84
CA ILE A 154 22.55 -7.78 -37.73
C ILE A 154 21.44 -7.93 -38.76
N GLU A 155 21.85 -8.15 -40.02
CA GLU A 155 21.03 -8.50 -41.19
C GLU A 155 19.82 -7.58 -41.48
N ASP A 156 18.71 -7.73 -40.77
CA ASP A 156 17.43 -7.06 -41.00
C ASP A 156 17.14 -6.05 -39.88
N ILE A 157 17.49 -4.79 -40.12
CA ILE A 157 17.27 -3.67 -39.19
C ILE A 157 15.79 -3.36 -38.90
N THR A 158 14.85 -4.04 -39.59
CA THR A 158 13.41 -3.89 -39.33
C THR A 158 12.88 -4.91 -38.33
N LYS A 159 13.71 -5.88 -37.90
CA LYS A 159 13.35 -6.92 -36.93
C LYS A 159 14.32 -6.92 -35.76
N THR A 160 13.83 -6.43 -34.62
CA THR A 160 14.62 -6.38 -33.38
C THR A 160 14.08 -7.37 -32.36
N ILE A 161 14.97 -8.18 -31.78
CA ILE A 161 14.69 -8.94 -30.56
C ILE A 161 15.13 -8.07 -29.39
N VAL A 162 14.21 -7.75 -28.48
CA VAL A 162 14.50 -6.97 -27.28
C VAL A 162 14.61 -7.92 -26.08
N ILE A 163 15.74 -7.86 -25.39
CA ILE A 163 15.95 -8.57 -24.11
C ILE A 163 16.18 -7.48 -23.05
N GLY A 164 15.38 -7.49 -21.99
CA GLY A 164 15.44 -6.48 -20.93
C GLY A 164 15.43 -7.10 -19.54
N SER A 165 16.07 -6.41 -18.60
CA SER A 165 15.99 -6.65 -17.16
C SER A 165 15.94 -5.29 -16.45
N HIS A 166 15.21 -5.22 -15.35
CA HIS A 166 15.35 -4.09 -14.43
C HIS A 166 16.74 -4.15 -13.77
N ILE A 167 17.35 -2.98 -13.54
CA ILE A 167 18.65 -2.84 -12.84
C ILE A 167 18.43 -2.22 -11.46
N ASP A 168 17.37 -1.43 -11.32
CA ASP A 168 16.95 -0.91 -10.03
C ASP A 168 16.53 -2.06 -9.11
N SER A 169 17.02 -1.96 -7.88
CA SER A 169 16.59 -2.74 -6.73
C SER A 169 16.15 -1.74 -5.67
N VAL A 170 15.15 -2.14 -4.90
CA VAL A 170 14.74 -1.40 -3.70
C VAL A 170 15.71 -1.68 -2.56
#